data_AF-A0A1V2NT75-F1
#
_entry.id   AF-A0A1V2NT75-F1
#
_cell.length_a   1.000
_cell.length_b   1.000
_cell.length_c   1.000
_cell.angle_alpha   90.00
_cell.angle_beta   90.00
_cell.angle_gamma   90.00
#
_symmetry.space_group_name_H-M   'P 1'
#
loop_
_entity.id
_entity.type
_entity.pdbx_description
1 polymer ?
#
loop_
_entity_poly.entity_id
_entity_poly.type
_entity_poly.pdbx_seq_one_letter_code
_entity_poly.pdbx_strand_id
1 'polypeptide(L)'
;MIYLDTAALVKLVRREVASDALVDWLNTHSDRLLVSSAIAEVELPRALRRTEPELLAAVPALLARIAVYEIDDLVRRTAAAYPDESIGSLDAIHLATADAVLGDDLTAFVTYDRRLLAAADALGLPIAAPGAQ
;
A
#
# COMPACT_ATOMS: atom_id res chain seq x y z
N MET A 1 5.13 -6.29 10.16
CA MET A 1 4.79 -6.41 8.71
C MET A 1 4.85 -5.02 8.10
N ILE A 2 5.22 -4.87 6.83
CA ILE A 2 5.22 -3.58 6.13
C ILE A 2 4.10 -3.61 5.10
N TYR A 3 3.13 -2.72 5.24
CA TYR A 3 2.04 -2.61 4.30
C TYR A 3 2.39 -1.65 3.17
N LEU A 4 2.20 -2.07 1.93
CA LEU A 4 2.43 -1.25 0.74
C LEU A 4 1.09 -1.00 0.06
N ASP A 5 0.66 0.26 0.00
CA ASP A 5 -0.45 0.64 -0.86
C ASP A 5 -0.06 0.57 -2.35
N THR A 6 -1.02 0.79 -3.24
CA THR A 6 -0.73 0.78 -4.67
C THR A 6 0.29 1.84 -5.09
N ALA A 7 0.32 3.03 -4.47
CA ALA A 7 1.29 4.07 -4.80
C ALA A 7 2.73 3.64 -4.48
N ALA A 8 2.96 2.95 -3.36
CA ALA A 8 4.25 2.37 -3.02
C ALA A 8 4.64 1.23 -3.97
N LEU A 9 3.69 0.36 -4.34
CA LEU A 9 3.93 -0.72 -5.30
C LEU A 9 4.30 -0.19 -6.69
N VAL A 10 3.69 0.91 -7.14
CA VAL A 10 4.05 1.57 -8.40
C VAL A 10 5.53 1.97 -8.41
N LYS A 11 6.08 2.50 -7.30
CA LYS A 11 7.51 2.84 -7.20
C LYS A 11 8.45 1.65 -7.27
N LEU A 12 7.97 0.46 -6.93
CA LEU A 12 8.76 -0.78 -7.04
C LEU A 12 8.77 -1.35 -8.45
N VAL A 13 7.77 -1.03 -9.28
CA VAL A 13 7.74 -1.43 -10.69
C VAL A 13 8.36 -0.37 -11.58
N ARG A 14 7.99 0.89 -11.34
CA ARG A 14 8.44 2.07 -12.08
C ARG A 14 9.42 2.85 -11.24
N ARG A 15 10.67 2.91 -11.71
CA ARG A 15 11.68 3.76 -11.08
C ARG A 15 11.36 5.23 -11.30
N GLU A 16 10.98 5.91 -10.22
CA GLU A 16 10.68 7.33 -10.16
C GLU A 16 11.23 7.99 -8.88
N VAL A 17 10.94 9.27 -8.67
CA VAL A 17 11.28 9.98 -7.42
C VAL A 17 10.83 9.15 -6.21
N ALA A 18 11.72 9.05 -5.22
CA ALA A 18 11.60 8.26 -4.00
C ALA A 18 11.71 6.73 -4.14
N SER A 19 11.84 6.17 -5.35
CA SER A 19 11.91 4.72 -5.54
C SER A 19 13.19 4.11 -4.98
N ASP A 20 14.34 4.75 -5.24
CA ASP A 20 15.63 4.28 -4.70
C ASP A 20 15.62 4.33 -3.16
N ALA A 21 15.09 5.40 -2.58
CA ALA A 21 14.94 5.54 -1.13
C ALA A 21 13.98 4.48 -0.54
N LEU A 22 12.90 4.13 -1.24
CA LEU A 22 12.00 3.05 -0.85
C LEU A 22 12.74 1.71 -0.83
N VAL A 23 13.47 1.39 -1.90
CA VAL A 23 14.23 0.13 -2.00
C VAL A 23 15.27 0.04 -0.90
N ASP A 24 16.03 1.11 -0.65
CA ASP A 24 17.03 1.16 0.42
C ASP A 24 16.38 0.97 1.80
N TRP A 25 15.26 1.63 2.05
CA TRP A 25 14.53 1.50 3.31
C TRP A 25 13.92 0.09 3.49
N LEU A 26 13.43 -0.55 2.43
CA LEU A 26 12.97 -1.94 2.51
C LEU A 26 14.12 -2.91 2.76
N ASN A 27 15.31 -2.65 2.20
CA ASN A 27 16.49 -3.48 2.44
C ASN A 27 16.95 -3.42 3.91
N THR A 28 16.83 -2.26 4.57
CA THR A 28 17.10 -2.14 6.01
C THR A 28 16.05 -2.81 6.90
N HIS A 29 14.90 -3.17 6.34
CA HIS A 29 13.81 -3.91 7.00
C HIS A 29 13.58 -5.29 6.35
N SER A 30 14.64 -5.91 5.84
CA SER A 30 14.56 -7.18 5.08
C SER A 30 14.05 -8.38 5.89
N ASP A 31 13.99 -8.27 7.22
CA ASP A 31 13.37 -9.26 8.12
C ASP A 31 11.83 -9.15 8.18
N ARG A 32 11.23 -8.12 7.57
CA ARG A 32 9.79 -7.87 7.61
C ARG A 32 9.09 -8.40 6.36
N LEU A 33 7.96 -9.06 6.57
CA LEU A 33 7.06 -9.44 5.49
C LEU A 33 6.41 -8.19 4.87
N LEU A 34 6.42 -8.13 3.53
CA LEU A 34 5.70 -7.13 2.75
C LEU A 34 4.27 -7.61 2.52
N VAL A 35 3.29 -6.75 2.79
CA VAL A 35 1.87 -7.07 2.74
C VAL A 35 1.12 -6.01 1.93
N SER A 36 0.04 -6.40 1.25
CA SER A 36 -0.92 -5.46 0.66
C SER A 36 -2.33 -6.08 0.68
N SER A 37 -3.33 -5.30 0.28
CA SER A 37 -4.69 -5.80 0.06
C SER A 37 -4.85 -6.35 -1.35
N ALA A 38 -5.76 -7.31 -1.55
CA ALA A 38 -6.12 -7.85 -2.86
C ALA A 38 -6.60 -6.78 -3.84
N ILE A 39 -7.00 -5.59 -3.36
CA ILE A 39 -7.32 -4.46 -4.24
C ILE A 39 -6.11 -4.01 -5.08
N ALA A 40 -4.89 -4.19 -4.59
CA ALA A 40 -3.66 -3.85 -5.31
C ALA A 40 -3.51 -4.66 -6.61
N GLU A 41 -4.06 -5.88 -6.67
CA GLU A 41 -4.06 -6.71 -7.89
C GLU A 41 -4.91 -6.08 -9.00
N VAL A 42 -5.87 -5.24 -8.64
CA VAL A 42 -6.71 -4.48 -9.57
C VAL A 42 -6.08 -3.12 -9.86
N GLU A 43 -5.65 -2.40 -8.84
CA GLU A 43 -5.19 -1.02 -8.98
C GLU A 43 -3.83 -0.92 -9.67
N LEU A 44 -2.86 -1.75 -9.30
CA LEU A 44 -1.51 -1.69 -9.87
C LEU A 44 -1.50 -1.82 -11.40
N PRO A 45 -2.09 -2.86 -12.02
CA PRO A 45 -2.12 -2.94 -13.48
C PRO A 45 -2.98 -1.83 -14.11
N ARG A 46 -4.02 -1.33 -13.44
CA ARG A 46 -4.81 -0.20 -13.96
C ARG A 46 -4.03 1.11 -13.96
N ALA A 47 -3.25 1.36 -12.91
CA ALA A 47 -2.37 2.51 -12.80
C ALA A 47 -1.33 2.50 -13.93
N LEU A 48 -0.66 1.36 -14.15
CA LEU A 48 0.37 1.21 -15.17
C LEU A 48 -0.19 1.26 -16.60
N ARG A 49 -1.38 0.67 -16.87
CA ARG A 49 -2.02 0.73 -18.21
C ARG A 49 -2.17 2.15 -18.74
N ARG A 50 -2.38 3.13 -17.86
CA ARG A 50 -2.63 4.52 -18.24
C ARG A 50 -1.34 5.28 -18.60
N THR A 51 -0.20 4.89 -18.02
CA THR A 51 1.04 5.66 -18.12
C THR A 51 2.16 4.90 -18.83
N GLU A 52 2.37 3.63 -18.48
CA GLU A 52 3.50 2.79 -18.89
C GLU A 52 3.06 1.32 -19.07
N PRO A 53 2.26 1.02 -20.11
CA PRO A 53 1.72 -0.32 -20.33
C PRO A 53 2.80 -1.39 -20.53
N GLU A 54 4.01 -1.03 -20.94
CA GLU A 54 5.17 -1.92 -21.07
C GLU A 54 5.59 -2.54 -19.73
N LEU A 55 5.30 -1.89 -18.60
CA LEU A 55 5.64 -2.38 -17.26
C LEU A 55 4.66 -3.43 -16.72
N LEU A 56 3.52 -3.66 -17.41
CA LEU A 56 2.51 -4.63 -16.97
C LEU A 56 3.06 -6.05 -16.85
N ALA A 57 4.06 -6.41 -17.67
CA ALA A 57 4.69 -7.72 -17.62
C ALA A 57 5.44 -7.99 -16.29
N ALA A 58 5.82 -6.95 -15.55
CA ALA A 58 6.53 -7.08 -14.28
C ALA A 58 5.59 -7.25 -13.06
N VAL A 59 4.30 -6.92 -13.22
CA VAL A 59 3.32 -6.94 -12.11
C VAL A 59 3.21 -8.30 -11.42
N PRO A 60 3.06 -9.43 -12.13
CA PRO A 60 2.95 -10.74 -11.46
C PRO A 60 4.18 -11.09 -10.63
N ALA A 61 5.39 -10.75 -11.13
CA ALA A 61 6.63 -11.03 -10.42
C ALA A 61 6.78 -10.17 -9.15
N LEU A 62 6.30 -8.92 -9.17
CA LEU A 62 6.25 -8.08 -7.97
C LEU A 62 5.24 -8.65 -6.96
N LEU A 63 3.99 -8.88 -7.37
CA LEU A 63 2.93 -9.35 -6.47
C LEU A 63 3.24 -10.71 -5.84
N ALA A 64 3.97 -11.59 -6.55
CA ALA A 64 4.44 -12.87 -5.99
C ALA A 64 5.39 -12.72 -4.78
N ARG A 65 5.94 -11.52 -4.53
CA ARG A 65 6.80 -11.21 -3.39
C ARG A 65 6.05 -10.51 -2.25
N ILE A 66 4.76 -10.22 -2.44
CA ILE A 66 3.90 -9.52 -1.49
C ILE A 66 2.88 -10.52 -0.95
N ALA A 67 2.74 -10.58 0.37
CA ALA A 67 1.61 -11.30 0.96
C ALA A 67 0.34 -10.48 0.72
N VAL A 68 -0.58 -10.99 -0.09
CA VAL A 68 -1.84 -10.33 -0.42
C VAL A 68 -2.93 -10.80 0.54
N TYR A 69 -3.60 -9.86 1.20
CA TYR A 69 -4.74 -10.14 2.06
C TYR A 69 -6.07 -9.92 1.33
N GLU A 70 -6.96 -10.90 1.42
CA GLU A 70 -8.28 -10.87 0.78
C GLU A 70 -9.22 -9.82 1.38
N ILE A 71 -10.13 -9.27 0.56
CA ILE A 71 -11.10 -8.26 1.01
C ILE A 71 -12.31 -8.96 1.65
N ASP A 72 -12.11 -9.43 2.88
CA ASP A 72 -13.09 -10.19 3.64
C ASP A 72 -14.16 -9.31 4.32
N ASP A 73 -15.05 -9.96 5.08
CA ASP A 73 -16.16 -9.29 5.78
C ASP A 73 -15.70 -8.29 6.85
N LEU A 74 -14.52 -8.49 7.45
CA LEU A 74 -13.94 -7.56 8.40
C LEU A 74 -13.47 -6.30 7.67
N VAL A 75 -12.66 -6.47 6.62
CA VAL A 75 -12.14 -5.35 5.82
C VAL A 75 -13.28 -4.52 5.26
N ARG A 76 -14.32 -5.14 4.66
CA ARG A 76 -15.44 -4.39 4.07
C ARG A 76 -16.24 -3.59 5.10
N ARG A 77 -16.47 -4.16 6.29
CA ARG A 77 -17.21 -3.46 7.36
C ARG A 77 -16.40 -2.32 7.96
N THR A 78 -15.10 -2.54 8.21
CA THR A 78 -14.20 -1.49 8.71
C THR A 78 -14.09 -0.35 7.70
N ALA A 79 -13.85 -0.65 6.42
CA ALA A 79 -13.76 0.35 5.36
C ALA A 79 -15.05 1.20 5.26
N ALA A 80 -16.21 0.56 5.37
CA ALA A 80 -17.51 1.23 5.33
C ALA A 80 -17.81 2.07 6.59
N ALA A 81 -17.12 1.82 7.70
CA ALA A 81 -17.34 2.49 8.97
C ALA A 81 -16.49 3.76 9.14
N TYR A 82 -15.50 4.01 8.27
CA TYR A 82 -14.68 5.21 8.35
C TYR A 82 -15.57 6.46 8.15
N PRO A 83 -15.57 7.41 9.11
CA PRO A 83 -16.46 8.57 9.07
C PRO A 83 -15.95 9.69 8.15
N ASP A 84 -14.68 9.64 7.75
CA ASP A 84 -14.08 10.66 6.88
C ASP A 84 -14.51 10.44 5.41
N GLU A 85 -15.46 11.25 4.97
CA GLU A 85 -15.98 11.26 3.60
C GLU A 85 -14.93 11.60 2.54
N SER A 86 -13.77 12.14 2.96
CA SER A 86 -12.68 12.50 2.06
C SER A 86 -11.83 11.31 1.63
N ILE A 87 -11.96 10.16 2.30
CA ILE A 87 -11.25 8.92 1.98
C ILE A 87 -11.98 8.22 0.82
N GLY A 88 -11.27 7.95 -0.28
CA GLY A 88 -11.82 7.20 -1.40
C GLY A 88 -12.12 5.74 -1.02
N SER A 89 -13.04 5.08 -1.72
CA SER A 89 -13.41 3.69 -1.37
C SER A 89 -12.25 2.70 -1.44
N LEU A 90 -11.30 2.90 -2.36
CA LEU A 90 -10.12 2.03 -2.51
C LEU A 90 -9.10 2.29 -1.39
N ASP A 91 -8.88 3.57 -1.07
CA ASP A 91 -8.08 4.01 0.08
C ASP A 91 -8.63 3.46 1.40
N ALA A 92 -9.96 3.48 1.57
CA ALA A 92 -10.63 2.90 2.74
C ALA A 92 -10.38 1.39 2.86
N ILE A 93 -10.33 0.65 1.75
CA ILE A 93 -9.96 -0.78 1.77
C ILE A 93 -8.51 -0.96 2.17
N HIS A 94 -7.60 -0.12 1.67
CA HIS A 94 -6.21 -0.19 2.06
C HIS A 94 -6.01 0.07 3.56
N LEU A 95 -6.64 1.13 4.08
CA LEU A 95 -6.62 1.47 5.51
C LEU A 95 -7.22 0.36 6.36
N ALA A 96 -8.42 -0.13 6.00
CA ALA A 96 -9.10 -1.18 6.74
C ALA A 96 -8.29 -2.49 6.80
N THR A 97 -7.59 -2.82 5.72
CA THR A 97 -6.70 -3.99 5.70
C THR A 97 -5.54 -3.78 6.66
N ALA A 98 -4.88 -2.62 6.63
CA ALA A 98 -3.74 -2.38 7.52
C ALA A 98 -4.16 -2.26 9.00
N ASP A 99 -5.23 -1.55 9.28
CA ASP A 99 -5.74 -1.25 10.61
C ASP A 99 -6.39 -2.47 11.28
N ALA A 100 -7.43 -3.03 10.67
CA ALA A 100 -8.23 -4.08 11.32
C ALA A 100 -7.60 -5.47 11.28
N VAL A 101 -6.70 -5.73 10.34
CA VAL A 101 -6.09 -7.06 10.16
C VAL A 101 -4.69 -7.12 10.75
N LEU A 102 -3.86 -6.10 10.49
CA LEU A 102 -2.46 -6.11 10.90
C LEU A 102 -2.28 -5.43 12.26
N GLY A 103 -2.97 -4.31 12.50
CA GLY A 103 -2.95 -3.62 13.79
C GLY A 103 -1.54 -3.43 14.35
N ASP A 104 -1.32 -3.94 15.57
CA ASP A 104 -0.05 -3.82 16.29
C ASP A 104 1.13 -4.57 15.64
N ASP A 105 0.87 -5.55 14.77
CA ASP A 105 1.92 -6.24 14.01
C ASP A 105 2.48 -5.40 12.85
N LEU A 106 1.85 -4.27 12.55
CA LEU A 106 2.27 -3.35 11.50
C LEU A 106 3.52 -2.56 11.94
N THR A 107 4.58 -2.67 11.16
CA THR A 107 5.82 -1.92 11.33
C THR A 107 5.72 -0.56 10.65
N ALA A 108 5.11 -0.53 9.45
CA ALA A 108 4.81 0.70 8.74
C ALA A 108 3.71 0.48 7.70
N PHE A 109 2.84 1.48 7.54
CA PHE A 109 1.99 1.72 6.40
C PHE A 109 2.73 2.65 5.43
N VAL A 110 3.14 2.11 4.28
CA VAL A 110 3.87 2.86 3.27
C VAL A 110 2.93 3.31 2.17
N THR A 111 2.83 4.62 2.01
CA THR A 111 2.15 5.26 0.88
C THR A 111 2.86 6.54 0.48
N TYR A 112 2.66 6.94 -0.78
CA TYR A 112 3.12 8.22 -1.31
C TYR A 112 1.96 9.13 -1.70
N ASP A 113 0.72 8.71 -1.46
CA ASP A 113 -0.43 9.59 -1.48
C ASP A 113 -0.51 10.35 -0.13
N ARG A 114 -0.40 11.68 -0.19
CA ARG A 114 -0.38 12.53 1.01
C ARG A 114 -1.69 12.48 1.80
N ARG A 115 -2.83 12.29 1.13
CA ARG A 115 -4.14 12.20 1.78
C ARG A 115 -4.28 10.85 2.48
N LEU A 116 -3.88 9.78 1.83
CA LEU A 116 -3.88 8.44 2.42
C LEU A 116 -2.90 8.34 3.60
N LEU A 117 -1.72 8.94 3.47
CA LEU A 117 -0.73 9.00 4.55
C LEU A 117 -1.30 9.71 5.79
N ALA A 118 -1.96 10.86 5.60
CA ALA A 118 -2.58 11.61 6.68
C ALA A 118 -3.75 10.85 7.32
N ALA A 119 -4.55 10.13 6.52
CA ALA A 119 -5.63 9.29 7.03
C ALA A 119 -5.09 8.11 7.86
N ALA A 120 -4.02 7.45 7.41
CA ALA A 120 -3.36 6.40 8.17
C ALA A 120 -2.78 6.90 9.51
N ASP A 121 -2.14 8.07 9.50
CA ASP A 121 -1.61 8.73 10.71
C ASP A 121 -2.73 9.10 11.69
N ALA A 122 -3.87 9.61 11.18
CA ALA A 122 -5.03 9.93 12.00
C ALA A 122 -5.67 8.69 12.66
N LEU A 123 -5.51 7.51 12.06
CA LEU A 123 -5.89 6.21 12.64
C LEU A 123 -4.84 5.67 13.63
N GLY A 124 -3.70 6.34 13.80
CA GLY A 124 -2.63 5.92 14.69
C GLY A 124 -1.74 4.82 14.11
N LEU A 125 -1.82 4.55 12.80
CA LEU A 125 -0.94 3.58 12.15
C LEU A 125 0.49 4.13 12.09
N PRO A 126 1.52 3.29 12.29
CA PRO A 126 2.88 3.72 12.01
C PRO A 126 3.02 3.99 10.52
N ILE A 127 3.29 5.23 10.12
CA ILE A 127 3.38 5.62 8.71
C ILE A 127 4.82 5.77 8.24
N ALA A 128 5.07 5.52 6.94
CA ALA A 128 6.35 5.83 6.31
C ALA A 128 6.17 6.25 4.84
N ALA A 129 6.99 7.18 4.38
CA ALA A 129 7.11 7.54 2.96
C ALA A 129 8.59 7.81 2.62
N PRO A 130 9.45 6.78 2.56
CA PRO A 130 10.89 6.96 2.36
C PRO A 130 11.21 7.79 1.12
N GLY A 131 11.99 8.86 1.28
CA GLY A 131 12.34 9.77 0.19
C GLY A 131 11.24 10.76 -0.23
N ALA A 132 10.09 10.78 0.45
CA ALA A 132 9.14 11.88 0.35
C ALA A 132 9.59 13.06 1.24
N GLN A 133 9.51 14.28 0.72
CA GLN A 133 9.63 15.53 1.49
C GLN A 133 8.24 16.10 1.79
#